data_AF-A0A528THB4-F1
#
_entry.id   AF-A0A528THB4-F1
#
_cell.length_a   1.000
_cell.length_b   1.000
_cell.length_c   1.000
_cell.angle_alpha   90.00
_cell.angle_beta   90.00
_cell.angle_gamma   90.00
#
_symmetry.space_group_name_H-M   'P 1'
#
loop_
_entity.id
_entity.type
_entity.pdbx_description
1 polymer ?
#
loop_
_entity_poly.entity_id
_entity_poly.type
_entity_poly.pdbx_seq_one_letter_code
_entity_poly.pdbx_strand_id
1 'polypeptide(L)'
;TVARLDNETFYLFGSGAAQNMHRRWFETHLPPSGVTYNNRSDALHGLAIAGPRSRELIQRVTREDLANSSFRFRDIRRMSVGGVPAIAARVSFSGELGYEIYVAPHFQ
;
A
#
# COMPACT_ATOMS: atom_id res chain seq x y z
N THR A 1 8.23 -2.93 -4.80
CA THR A 1 8.29 -2.18 -3.53
C THR A 1 8.09 -3.14 -2.36
N VAL A 2 8.94 -3.06 -1.33
CA VAL A 2 8.73 -3.73 -0.04
C VAL A 2 8.38 -2.66 0.98
N ALA A 3 7.25 -2.81 1.65
CA ALA A 3 6.75 -1.86 2.63
C ALA A 3 6.50 -2.56 3.97
N ARG A 4 7.09 -2.03 5.05
CA ARG A 4 6.89 -2.53 6.40
C ARG A 4 5.74 -1.78 7.05
N LEU A 5 4.64 -2.48 7.30
CA LEU A 5 3.44 -1.88 7.88
C LEU A 5 3.51 -1.77 9.40
N ASP A 6 4.08 -2.78 10.04
CA ASP A 6 4.35 -2.85 11.47
C ASP A 6 5.57 -3.76 11.71
N ASN A 7 5.77 -4.26 12.93
CA ASN A 7 6.96 -5.07 13.24
C ASN A 7 6.96 -6.44 12.56
N GLU A 8 5.80 -6.94 12.15
CA GLU A 8 5.62 -8.32 11.69
C GLU A 8 4.95 -8.41 10.31
N THR A 9 4.32 -7.32 9.86
CA THR A 9 3.58 -7.29 8.60
C THR A 9 4.34 -6.52 7.52
N PHE A 10 4.58 -7.18 6.39
CA PHE A 10 5.20 -6.59 5.21
C PHE A 10 4.30 -6.76 3.99
N TYR A 11 4.20 -5.71 3.17
CA TYR A 11 3.56 -5.74 1.87
C TYR A 11 4.59 -5.73 0.77
N LEU A 12 4.38 -6.58 -0.23
CA LEU A 12 5.16 -6.59 -1.47
C LEU A 12 4.26 -6.17 -2.62
N PHE A 13 4.51 -4.97 -3.14
CA PHE A 13 3.85 -4.46 -4.33
C PHE A 13 4.77 -4.66 -5.53
N GLY A 14 4.27 -5.26 -6.60
CA GLY A 14 5.04 -5.58 -7.79
C GLY A 14 4.18 -5.54 -9.04
N SER A 15 4.79 -5.78 -10.20
CA SER A 15 4.05 -5.85 -11.46
C SER A 15 3.07 -7.01 -11.43
N GLY A 16 1.82 -6.77 -11.87
CA GLY A 16 0.80 -7.81 -12.00
C GLY A 16 1.25 -8.94 -12.92
N ALA A 17 1.99 -8.63 -13.99
CA ALA A 17 2.54 -9.64 -14.90
C ALA A 17 3.55 -10.59 -14.22
N ALA A 18 4.21 -10.13 -13.15
CA ALA A 18 5.18 -10.91 -12.38
C ALA A 18 4.56 -11.65 -11.18
N GLN A 19 3.24 -11.53 -10.97
CA GLN A 19 2.56 -12.11 -9.80
C GLN A 19 2.84 -13.60 -9.61
N ASN A 20 2.72 -14.39 -10.68
CA ASN A 20 2.94 -15.84 -10.62
C ASN A 20 4.42 -16.19 -10.38
N MET A 21 5.34 -15.37 -10.88
CA MET A 21 6.77 -15.53 -10.62
C MET A 21 7.10 -15.29 -9.14
N HIS A 22 6.53 -14.23 -8.54
CA HIS A 22 6.71 -13.95 -7.11
C HIS A 22 6.06 -15.03 -6.24
N ARG A 23 4.82 -15.44 -6.55
CA ARG A 23 4.11 -16.52 -5.84
C ARG A 23 4.97 -17.78 -5.77
N ARG A 24 5.44 -18.27 -6.93
CA ARG A 24 6.29 -19.46 -7.02
C ARG A 24 7.54 -19.33 -6.15
N TRP A 25 8.19 -18.16 -6.16
CA TRP A 25 9.39 -17.93 -5.36
C TRP A 25 9.08 -18.07 -3.86
N PHE A 26 8.04 -17.40 -3.35
CA PHE A 26 7.67 -17.51 -1.94
C PHE A 26 7.28 -18.93 -1.54
N GLU A 27 6.39 -19.57 -2.30
CA GLU A 27 5.93 -20.93 -2.00
C GLU A 27 7.08 -21.95 -1.97
N THR A 28 8.18 -21.70 -2.70
CA THR A 28 9.37 -22.56 -2.72
C THR A 28 10.38 -22.26 -1.60
N HIS A 29 10.44 -21.02 -1.12
CA HIS A 29 11.53 -20.55 -0.23
C HIS A 29 11.05 -20.17 1.17
N LEU A 30 9.77 -20.37 1.51
CA LEU A 30 9.28 -20.12 2.86
C LEU A 30 10.00 -21.01 3.88
N PRO A 31 10.38 -20.45 5.04
CA PRO A 31 10.90 -21.26 6.13
C PRO A 31 9.81 -22.20 6.67
N PRO A 32 10.17 -23.31 7.34
CA PRO A 32 9.20 -24.24 7.92
C PRO A 32 8.23 -23.62 8.94
N SER A 33 8.62 -22.51 9.56
CA SER A 33 7.84 -21.81 10.58
C SER A 33 8.22 -20.34 10.69
N GLY A 34 7.33 -19.52 11.28
CA GLY A 34 7.61 -18.13 11.66
C GLY A 34 7.34 -17.08 10.59
N VAL A 35 7.06 -17.49 9.34
CA VAL A 35 6.67 -16.57 8.25
C VAL A 35 5.52 -17.17 7.46
N THR A 36 4.50 -16.36 7.18
CA THR A 36 3.39 -16.73 6.29
C THR A 36 3.35 -15.81 5.09
N TYR A 37 3.20 -16.39 3.90
CA TYR A 37 2.93 -15.65 2.67
C TYR A 37 1.45 -15.75 2.32
N ASN A 38 0.83 -14.62 1.97
CA ASN A 38 -0.52 -14.58 1.44
C ASN A 38 -0.51 -13.72 0.18
N ASN A 39 -0.97 -14.28 -0.94
CA ASN A 39 -1.24 -13.46 -2.13
C ASN A 39 -2.51 -12.63 -1.87
N ARG A 40 -2.36 -11.30 -1.92
CA ARG A 40 -3.43 -10.33 -1.65
C ARG A 40 -3.87 -9.56 -2.89
N SER A 41 -3.40 -9.92 -4.09
CA SER A 41 -3.69 -9.19 -5.32
C SER A 41 -5.19 -9.05 -5.58
N ASP A 42 -5.97 -10.11 -5.38
CA ASP A 42 -7.43 -10.07 -5.57
C ASP A 42 -8.18 -9.49 -4.35
N ALA A 43 -7.48 -9.38 -3.21
CA ALA A 43 -8.06 -8.93 -1.94
C ALA A 43 -7.85 -7.42 -1.70
N LEU A 44 -7.02 -6.75 -2.49
CA LEU A 44 -6.70 -5.34 -2.36
C LEU A 44 -6.64 -4.68 -3.73
N HIS A 45 -7.53 -3.71 -3.96
CA HIS A 45 -7.48 -2.87 -5.15
C HIS A 45 -6.83 -1.53 -4.83
N GLY A 46 -5.93 -1.09 -5.72
CA GLY A 46 -5.12 0.10 -5.55
C GLY A 46 -5.59 1.26 -6.41
N LEU A 47 -5.72 2.44 -5.79
CA LEU A 47 -5.88 3.73 -6.46
C LEU A 47 -4.62 4.58 -6.25
N ALA A 48 -4.04 5.05 -7.34
CA ALA A 48 -2.88 5.96 -7.31
C ALA A 48 -3.33 7.39 -7.57
N ILE A 49 -2.96 8.32 -6.67
CA ILE A 49 -3.20 9.75 -6.82
C ILE A 49 -1.86 10.46 -6.71
N ALA A 50 -1.40 11.07 -7.81
CA ALA A 50 -0.12 11.76 -7.90
C ALA A 50 -0.26 13.19 -8.42
N GLY A 51 0.65 14.06 -7.99
CA GLY A 51 0.71 15.47 -8.33
C GLY A 51 0.87 16.36 -7.09
N PRO A 52 1.27 17.63 -7.26
CA PRO A 52 1.57 18.54 -6.15
C PRO A 52 0.40 18.79 -5.21
N ARG A 53 -0.85 18.60 -5.69
CA ARG A 53 -2.08 18.77 -4.92
C ARG A 53 -2.67 17.47 -4.36
N SER A 54 -2.01 16.32 -4.54
CA SER A 54 -2.52 15.02 -4.08
C SER A 54 -2.77 14.99 -2.57
N ARG A 55 -1.89 15.59 -1.77
CA ARG A 55 -2.08 15.72 -0.31
C ARG A 55 -3.32 16.53 0.02
N GLU A 56 -3.47 17.71 -0.59
CA GLU A 56 -4.62 18.59 -0.35
C GLU A 56 -5.93 17.86 -0.66
N LEU A 57 -5.96 17.10 -1.77
CA LEU A 57 -7.11 16.31 -2.16
C LEU A 57 -7.44 15.22 -1.13
N ILE A 58 -6.47 14.39 -0.76
CA ILE A 58 -6.71 13.26 0.15
C ILE A 58 -7.04 13.76 1.57
N GLN A 59 -6.44 14.87 2.02
CA GLN A 59 -6.72 15.47 3.32
C GLN A 59 -8.21 15.85 3.49
N ARG A 60 -8.93 16.17 2.39
CA ARG A 60 -10.37 16.48 2.44
C ARG A 60 -11.23 15.28 2.83
N VAL A 61 -10.72 14.07 2.67
CA VAL A 61 -11.46 12.82 2.86
C VAL A 61 -10.83 11.92 3.93
N THR A 62 -9.83 12.41 4.67
CA THR A 62 -9.27 11.70 5.82
C THR A 62 -9.13 12.62 7.03
N ARG A 63 -9.23 12.04 8.22
CA ARG A 63 -8.97 12.75 9.47
C ARG A 63 -7.51 12.65 9.90
N GLU A 64 -6.72 11.81 9.25
CA GLU A 64 -5.31 11.64 9.56
C GLU A 64 -4.47 12.83 9.10
N ASP A 65 -3.39 13.15 9.81
CA ASP A 65 -2.42 14.14 9.38
C ASP A 65 -1.52 13.59 8.26
N LEU A 66 -1.54 14.26 7.10
CA LEU A 66 -0.73 13.92 5.93
C LEU A 66 0.46 14.88 5.71
N ALA A 67 0.76 15.74 6.69
CA ALA A 67 1.93 16.62 6.67
C ALA A 67 3.23 15.81 6.47
N ASN A 68 4.24 16.47 5.93
CA ASN A 68 5.53 15.82 5.64
C ASN A 68 6.17 15.18 6.87
N SER A 69 5.99 15.75 8.06
CA SER A 69 6.51 15.23 9.33
C SER A 69 5.80 13.96 9.79
N SER A 70 4.49 13.88 9.53
CA SER A 70 3.59 12.86 10.08
C SER A 70 3.39 11.69 9.14
N PHE A 71 3.47 11.93 7.82
CA PHE A 71 3.43 10.90 6.79
C PHE A 71 4.51 11.18 5.75
N ARG A 72 5.71 10.69 6.03
CA ARG A 72 6.94 10.95 5.27
C ARG A 72 6.97 10.12 3.98
N PHE A 73 7.84 10.50 3.07
CA PHE A 73 8.03 9.74 1.83
C PHE A 73 8.37 8.28 2.16
N ARG A 74 7.68 7.34 1.50
CA ARG A 74 7.75 5.88 1.71
C ARG A 74 7.20 5.36 3.03
N ASP A 75 6.58 6.20 3.85
CA ASP A 75 5.78 5.70 4.96
C ASP A 75 4.54 4.96 4.40
N ILE A 76 4.11 3.94 5.14
CA ILE A 76 2.88 3.17 4.89
C ILE A 76 2.12 3.04 6.21
N ARG A 77 0.79 3.13 6.17
CA ARG A 77 -0.05 2.87 7.36
C ARG A 77 -1.45 2.43 6.99
N ARG A 78 -2.14 1.85 7.97
CA ARG A 78 -3.60 1.70 7.93
C ARG A 78 -4.23 3.04 8.29
N MET A 79 -5.22 3.49 7.52
CA MET A 79 -5.97 4.72 7.78
C MET A 79 -7.34 4.69 7.13
N SER A 80 -8.23 5.59 7.55
CA SER A 80 -9.51 5.80 6.86
C SER A 80 -9.36 6.83 5.75
N VAL A 81 -9.83 6.52 4.53
CA VAL A 81 -9.91 7.44 3.38
C VAL A 81 -11.33 7.39 2.83
N GLY A 82 -12.03 8.51 2.76
CA GLY A 82 -13.43 8.56 2.33
C GLY A 82 -14.40 7.78 3.22
N GLY A 83 -14.04 7.55 4.49
CA GLY A 83 -14.81 6.70 5.41
C GLY A 83 -14.56 5.19 5.22
N VAL A 84 -13.66 4.80 4.33
CA VAL A 84 -13.32 3.41 4.03
C VAL A 84 -12.00 3.02 4.71
N PRO A 85 -11.89 1.83 5.32
CA PRO A 85 -10.62 1.29 5.79
C PRO A 85 -9.65 1.04 4.63
N ALA A 86 -8.48 1.68 4.67
CA ALA A 86 -7.48 1.60 3.63
C ALA A 86 -6.07 1.34 4.19
N ILE A 87 -5.21 0.80 3.33
CA ILE A 87 -3.75 0.86 3.50
C ILE A 87 -3.26 1.94 2.56
N ALA A 88 -2.66 3.00 3.11
CA ALA A 88 -2.10 4.09 2.32
C ALA A 88 -0.57 4.05 2.38
N ALA A 89 0.07 4.19 1.23
CA ALA A 89 1.51 4.34 1.10
C ALA A 89 1.82 5.69 0.43
N ARG A 90 2.72 6.48 1.01
CA ARG A 90 3.18 7.73 0.39
C ARG A 90 4.30 7.45 -0.60
N VAL A 91 3.91 6.98 -1.78
CA VAL A 91 4.78 6.65 -2.91
C VAL A 91 4.08 7.02 -4.21
N SER A 92 4.86 7.31 -5.25
CA SER A 92 4.35 7.55 -6.60
C SER A 92 5.36 7.04 -7.61
N PHE A 93 4.87 6.41 -8.68
CA PHE A 93 5.70 6.03 -9.81
C PHE A 93 6.03 7.21 -10.74
N SER A 94 5.28 8.32 -10.65
CA SER A 94 5.50 9.50 -11.50
C SER A 94 6.66 10.39 -11.06
N GLY A 95 7.24 10.16 -9.87
CA GLY A 95 8.24 11.04 -9.25
C GLY A 95 7.66 12.24 -8.49
N GLU A 96 6.38 12.56 -8.71
CA GLU A 96 5.66 13.61 -7.99
C GLU A 96 5.25 13.18 -6.58
N LEU A 97 4.81 14.14 -5.76
CA LEU A 97 4.07 13.83 -4.52
C LEU A 97 2.86 12.95 -4.87
N GLY A 98 2.76 11.78 -4.26
CA GLY A 98 1.61 10.92 -4.48
C GLY A 98 1.43 9.86 -3.41
N TYR A 99 0.29 9.20 -3.53
CA TYR A 99 -0.20 8.21 -2.60
C TYR A 99 -0.80 7.05 -3.39
N GLU A 100 -0.48 5.83 -2.95
CA GLU A 100 -1.18 4.62 -3.33
C GLU A 100 -2.13 4.23 -2.18
N ILE A 101 -3.40 4.04 -2.49
CA ILE A 101 -4.46 3.75 -1.52
C ILE A 101 -5.05 2.39 -1.89
N TYR A 102 -4.94 1.43 -0.98
CA TYR A 102 -5.38 0.05 -1.17
C TYR A 102 -6.59 -0.27 -0.28
N VAL A 103 -7.68 -0.74 -0.89
CA VAL A 103 -8.94 -1.09 -0.20
C VAL A 103 -9.43 -2.48 -0.60
N ALA A 104 -10.36 -3.04 0.17
CA ALA A 104 -11.03 -4.28 -0.22
C ALA A 104 -11.90 -4.06 -1.48
N PRO A 105 -12.11 -5.10 -2.33
CA PRO A 105 -12.76 -4.95 -3.63
C PRO A 105 -14.16 -4.33 -3.57
N HIS A 106 -14.94 -4.58 -2.51
CA HIS A 106 -16.30 -4.08 -2.38
C HIS A 106 -16.40 -2.58 -2.04
N PHE A 107 -15.27 -1.89 -1.87
CA PHE A 107 -15.22 -0.45 -1.68
C PHE A 107 -14.80 0.33 -2.94
N GLN A 108 -14.54 -0.37 -4.05
CA GLN A 108 -14.16 0.24 -5.32
C GLN A 108 -15.32 0.22 -6.31
#